data_AF-A0A3R7SEY5-F1
#
_entry.id   AF-A0A3R7SEY5-F1
#
_cell.length_a   1.000
_cell.length_b   1.000
_cell.length_c   1.000
_cell.angle_alpha   90.00
_cell.angle_beta   90.00
_cell.angle_gamma   90.00
#
_symmetry.space_group_name_H-M   'P 1'
#
loop_
_entity.id
_entity.type
_entity.pdbx_description
1 polymer ?
#
loop_
_entity_poly.entity_id
_entity_poly.type
_entity_poly.pdbx_seq_one_letter_code
_entity_poly.pdbx_strand_id
1 'polypeptide(L)' 'MKFLNFDFPKLKGFLEKLTEVLLLVVAVSLLLGVLFGPDAAFIGSVYQNFATILNSIGQDGVIALVSVAIIFAILKK' A
#
# COMPACT_ATOMS: atom_id res chain seq x y z
N MET A 1 22.51 27.95 -17.92
CA MET A 1 21.54 26.87 -18.22
C MET A 1 20.24 27.16 -17.47
N LYS A 2 19.23 27.74 -18.14
CA LYS A 2 17.88 28.02 -17.61
C LYS A 2 16.91 26.86 -17.90
N PHE A 3 17.41 25.62 -17.97
CA PHE A 3 16.69 24.51 -18.60
C PHE A 3 15.77 23.73 -17.65
N LEU A 4 15.84 23.97 -16.34
CA LEU A 4 15.05 23.24 -15.34
C LEU A 4 14.32 24.22 -14.43
N ASN A 5 13.41 25.01 -15.00
CA ASN A 5 12.42 25.73 -14.19
C ASN A 5 11.28 24.77 -13.84
N PHE A 6 11.52 23.85 -12.90
CA PHE A 6 10.51 22.91 -12.44
C PHE A 6 9.48 23.63 -11.58
N ASP A 7 8.27 23.75 -12.11
CA ASP A 7 7.12 24.24 -11.37
C ASP A 7 6.60 23.11 -10.46
N PHE A 8 7.09 23.08 -9.22
CA PHE A 8 6.72 22.07 -8.22
C PHE A 8 5.20 21.87 -8.07
N PRO A 9 4.37 22.93 -7.98
CA PRO A 9 2.91 22.80 -8.02
C PRO A 9 2.37 22.03 -9.22
N LYS A 10 2.87 22.32 -10.43
CA LYS A 10 2.44 21.61 -11.64
C LYS A 10 2.87 20.15 -11.64
N LEU A 11 4.10 19.86 -11.22
CA LEU A 11 4.60 18.49 -11.11
C LEU A 11 3.79 17.69 -10.09
N LYS A 12 3.51 18.28 -8.93
CA LYS A 12 2.67 17.68 -7.89
C LYS A 12 1.29 17.33 -8.45
N GLY A 13 0.62 18.28 -9.10
CA GLY A 13 -0.70 18.03 -9.70
C GLY A 13 -0.69 16.96 -10.80
N PHE A 14 0.40 16.84 -11.56
CA PHE A 14 0.57 15.74 -12.52
C PHE A 14 0.71 14.38 -11.81
N LEU A 15 1.55 14.29 -10.78
CA LEU A 15 1.76 13.05 -10.03
C LEU A 15 0.50 12.61 -9.28
N GLU A 16 -0.28 13.56 -8.74
CA GLU A 16 -1.58 13.27 -8.10
C GLU A 16 -2.53 12.59 -9.10
N LYS A 17 -2.76 13.20 -10.26
CA LYS A 17 -3.62 12.64 -11.31
C LYS A 17 -3.12 11.30 -11.85
N LEU A 18 -1.81 11.17 -12.03
CA LEU A 18 -1.20 9.91 -12.45
C LEU A 18 -1.44 8.82 -11.39
N THR A 19 -1.29 9.17 -10.11
CA THR A 19 -1.53 8.25 -8.99
C THR A 19 -3.00 7.82 -8.95
N GLU A 20 -3.96 8.73 -9.17
CA GLU A 20 -5.38 8.38 -9.25
C GLU A 20 -5.64 7.30 -10.31
N VAL A 21 -5.05 7.44 -11.50
CA VAL A 21 -5.18 6.44 -12.58
C VAL A 21 -4.50 5.12 -12.20
N LEU A 22 -3.29 5.17 -11.63
CA LEU A 22 -2.57 3.98 -11.21
C LEU A 22 -3.29 3.22 -10.09
N LEU A 23 -3.96 3.93 -9.17
CA LEU A 23 -4.77 3.31 -8.12
C LEU A 23 -5.90 2.46 -8.69
N LEU A 24 -6.56 2.92 -9.76
CA LEU A 24 -7.58 2.12 -10.46
C LEU A 24 -6.97 0.85 -11.07
N VAL A 25 -5.79 0.96 -11.68
CA VAL A 25 -5.07 -0.21 -12.25
C VAL A 25 -4.68 -1.20 -11.15
N VAL A 26 -4.22 -0.72 -10.00
CA VAL A 26 -3.93 -1.57 -8.83
C VAL A 26 -5.20 -2.26 -8.34
N ALA A 27 -6.32 -1.54 -8.21
CA ALA A 27 -7.58 -2.12 -7.76
C ALA A 27 -8.06 -3.26 -8.68
N VAL A 28 -8.04 -3.04 -10.00
CA VAL A 28 -8.37 -4.08 -10.98
C VAL A 28 -7.41 -5.26 -10.88
N SER A 29 -6.11 -5.00 -10.74
CA SER A 29 -5.10 -6.05 -10.58
C SER A 29 -5.32 -6.89 -9.32
N LEU A 30 -5.73 -6.28 -8.20
CA LEU A 30 -6.06 -7.02 -6.99
C LEU A 30 -7.27 -7.92 -7.21
N LEU A 31 -8.35 -7.41 -7.83
CA LEU A 31 -9.53 -8.23 -8.15
C LEU A 31 -9.17 -9.42 -9.04
N LEU A 32 -8.38 -9.19 -10.09
CA LEU A 32 -7.94 -10.25 -10.98
C LEU A 32 -6.99 -11.24 -10.28
N GLY A 33 -6.09 -10.76 -9.41
CA GLY A 33 -5.20 -11.63 -8.62
C GLY A 33 -5.95 -12.52 -7.65
N VAL A 34 -7.06 -12.02 -7.07
CA VAL A 34 -7.96 -12.82 -6.22
C VAL A 34 -8.68 -13.90 -7.04
N LEU A 35 -9.12 -13.59 -8.25
CA LEU A 35 -9.91 -14.51 -9.09
C LEU A 35 -9.06 -15.56 -9.80
N PHE A 36 -7.90 -15.16 -10.33
CA PHE A 36 -7.05 -16.00 -11.17
C PHE A 36 -5.80 -16.53 -10.46
N GLY A 37 -5.52 -16.02 -9.25
CA GLY A 37 -4.35 -16.40 -8.47
C GLY A 37 -3.07 -15.64 -8.86
N PRO A 38 -1.96 -15.91 -8.14
CA PRO A 38 -0.70 -15.17 -8.25
C PRO A 38 0.12 -15.50 -9.51
N ASP A 39 -0.24 -16.54 -10.26
CA ASP A 39 0.49 -16.96 -11.47
C ASP A 39 0.08 -16.15 -12.72
N ALA A 40 -0.93 -15.29 -12.62
CA ALA A 40 -1.35 -14.40 -13.70
C ALA A 40 -0.29 -13.32 -14.00
N ALA A 41 0.11 -13.18 -15.28
CA ALA A 41 1.15 -12.23 -15.70
C ALA A 41 0.81 -10.78 -15.32
N PHE A 42 1.80 -10.03 -14.81
CA PHE A 42 1.72 -8.66 -14.24
C PHE A 42 0.76 -8.49 -13.04
N ILE A 43 -0.43 -9.08 -13.09
CA ILE A 43 -1.48 -9.03 -12.07
C ILE A 43 -1.05 -9.73 -10.78
N GLY A 44 -0.45 -10.92 -10.91
CA GLY A 44 -0.07 -11.77 -9.80
C GLY A 44 1.02 -11.17 -8.91
N SER A 45 1.97 -10.43 -9.51
CA SER A 45 3.01 -9.75 -8.73
C SER A 45 2.46 -8.56 -7.92
N VAL A 46 1.48 -7.82 -8.45
CA VAL A 46 0.79 -6.75 -7.70
C VAL A 46 0.06 -7.33 -6.50
N TYR A 47 -0.68 -8.42 -6.70
CA TYR A 47 -1.35 -9.14 -5.62
C TYR A 47 -0.35 -9.63 -4.56
N GLN A 48 0.75 -10.27 -4.98
CA GLN A 48 1.76 -10.81 -4.06
C GLN A 48 2.45 -9.71 -3.24
N ASN A 49 2.77 -8.57 -3.85
CA ASN A 49 3.32 -7.42 -3.16
C ASN A 49 2.35 -6.91 -2.08
N PHE A 50 1.06 -6.77 -2.43
CA PHE A 50 0.04 -6.30 -1.51
C PHE A 50 -0.21 -7.30 -0.36
N ALA A 51 -0.28 -8.59 -0.67
CA ALA A 51 -0.43 -9.66 0.33
C ALA A 51 0.76 -9.71 1.30
N THR A 52 1.98 -9.47 0.81
CA THR A 52 3.19 -9.39 1.65
C THR A 52 3.10 -8.23 2.64
N ILE A 53 2.69 -7.05 2.18
CA ILE A 53 2.48 -5.88 3.04
C ILE A 53 1.37 -6.14 4.07
N LEU A 54 0.27 -6.78 3.65
CA LEU A 54 -0.82 -7.11 4.56
C LEU A 54 -0.38 -8.10 5.63
N ASN A 55 0.44 -9.08 5.28
CA ASN A 55 1.00 -10.03 6.25
C ASN A 55 1.95 -9.34 7.24
N SER A 56 2.81 -8.42 6.80
CA SER A 56 3.67 -7.68 7.72
C SER A 56 2.87 -6.80 8.67
N ILE A 57 1.85 -6.10 8.17
CA ILE A 57 0.96 -5.28 9.00
C ILE A 57 0.13 -6.16 9.95
N GLY A 58 -0.32 -7.33 9.50
CA GLY A 58 -1.08 -8.26 10.34
C GLY A 58 -0.25 -8.78 11.51
N GLN A 59 0.97 -9.26 11.23
CA GLN A 59 1.87 -9.78 12.26
C GLN A 59 2.28 -8.68 13.24
N ASP A 60 2.80 -7.56 12.74
CA ASP A 60 3.27 -6.47 13.59
C ASP A 60 2.11 -5.74 14.27
N GLY A 61 0.96 -5.64 13.62
CA GLY A 61 -0.26 -5.05 14.16
C GLY A 61 -0.83 -5.84 15.33
N VAL A 62 -0.83 -7.17 15.25
CA VAL A 62 -1.23 -8.02 16.40
C VAL A 62 -0.26 -7.85 17.56
N ILE A 63 1.06 -7.81 17.29
CA ILE A 63 2.07 -7.56 18.32
C ILE A 63 1.85 -6.20 18.99
N ALA A 64 1.56 -5.15 18.22
CA ALA A 64 1.26 -3.83 18.74
C ALA A 64 0.00 -3.81 19.61
N LEU A 65 -1.09 -4.47 19.18
CA LEU A 65 -2.34 -4.54 19.95
C LEU A 65 -2.15 -5.28 21.28
N VAL A 66 -1.44 -6.41 21.27
CA VAL A 66 -1.11 -7.17 22.49
C VAL A 66 -0.25 -6.32 23.44
N SER A 67 0.75 -5.61 22.91
CA SER A 67 1.60 -4.72 23.70
C SER A 67 0.78 -3.62 24.40
N VAL A 68 -0.15 -2.99 23.68
CA VAL A 68 -1.06 -1.99 24.24
C VAL A 68 -1.97 -2.59 25.32
N ALA A 69 -2.51 -3.79 25.10
CA ALA A 69 -3.33 -4.48 26.10
C ALA A 69 -2.57 -4.78 27.40
N ILE A 70 -1.31 -5.21 27.31
CA ILE A 70 -0.44 -5.44 28.47
C ILE A 70 -0.18 -4.14 29.22
N ILE A 71 0.15 -3.05 28.52
CA ILE A 71 0.35 -1.74 29.12
C ILE A 71 -0.91 -1.31 29.89
N PHE A 72 -2.09 -1.43 29.29
CA PHE A 72 -3.34 -1.12 29.96
C PHE A 72 -3.61 -2.01 31.17
N ALA A 73 -3.30 -3.31 31.11
CA ALA A 73 -3.47 -4.22 32.23
C ALA A 73 -2.57 -3.85 33.43
N ILE A 74 -1.35 -3.39 33.17
CA ILE A 74 -0.43 -2.89 34.21
C ILE A 74 -0.92 -1.56 34.77
N LEU A 75 -1.32 -0.61 33.91
CA LEU A 75 -1.77 0.72 34.34
C LEU A 75 -3.11 0.72 35.08
N LYS A 76 -3.95 -0.30 34.87
CA LYS A 76 -5.21 -0.48 35.60
C LYS A 76 -5.01 -1.02 37.03
N LYS A 77 -3.80 -1.45 37.39
CA LYS A 77 -3.44 -1.93 38.72
C LYS A 77 -3.02 -0.77 39.61
#